data_AF-A0A4Z2I4A9-F1
#
_entry.id   AF-A0A4Z2I4A9-F1
#
_cell.length_a   1.000
_cell.length_b   1.000
_cell.length_c   1.000
_cell.angle_alpha   90.00
_cell.angle_beta   90.00
_cell.angle_gamma   90.00
#
_symmetry.space_group_name_H-M   'P 1'
#
loop_
_entity.id
_entity.type
_entity.pdbx_description
1 polymer ?
#
loop_
_entity_poly.entity_id
_entity_poly.type
_entity_poly.pdbx_seq_one_letter_code
_entity_poly.pdbx_strand_id
1 'polypeptide(L)'
;MKSPGSRWILWFLLVRTVVGGAESISDPSLRPGHSMTDGHGQMPSNDQYKCLELSHKDHQDNRTGAFCRRIWDGLLCWDETPAGTSVTQNCPDHPDLDPTQKATKYCEEDGEWFYHPESKMIWTNYTLCATTHEKRLRVKYC
;
A
#
# COMPACT_ATOMS: atom_id res chain seq x y z
N MET A 1 -68.41 8.89 25.72
CA MET A 1 -68.20 8.49 27.14
C MET A 1 -66.81 7.86 27.18
N LYS A 2 -65.75 8.29 27.87
CA LYS A 2 -65.54 9.02 29.14
C LYS A 2 -64.12 9.65 29.08
N SER A 3 -63.93 10.81 29.71
CA SER A 3 -62.66 11.55 29.89
C SER A 3 -62.26 11.48 31.40
N PRO A 4 -61.17 12.11 31.90
CA PRO A 4 -59.72 11.93 31.69
C PRO A 4 -58.96 11.68 33.02
N GLY A 5 -57.61 11.57 33.01
CA GLY A 5 -56.81 11.64 34.25
C GLY A 5 -55.28 11.55 34.08
N SER A 6 -54.63 12.72 34.10
CA SER A 6 -53.18 12.94 34.17
C SER A 6 -52.68 12.88 35.63
N ARG A 7 -51.48 12.31 35.86
CA ARG A 7 -50.48 12.69 36.88
C ARG A 7 -49.40 11.61 36.96
N TRP A 8 -48.14 12.02 36.89
CA TRP A 8 -46.89 11.46 37.47
C TRP A 8 -45.67 11.99 36.68
N ILE A 9 -45.70 13.30 36.35
CA ILE A 9 -44.48 14.10 36.36
C ILE A 9 -44.15 14.23 37.84
N LEU A 10 -43.22 13.45 38.41
CA LEU A 10 -42.61 13.70 39.74
C LEU A 10 -41.46 12.72 40.08
N TRP A 11 -40.51 12.44 39.18
CA TRP A 11 -39.20 11.87 39.56
C TRP A 11 -38.03 12.44 38.73
N PHE A 12 -38.11 13.73 38.38
CA PHE A 12 -36.91 14.53 38.13
C PHE A 12 -36.53 15.24 39.44
N LEU A 13 -35.22 15.30 39.73
CA LEU A 13 -34.51 16.04 40.79
C LEU A 13 -34.07 15.24 42.03
N LEU A 14 -32.97 14.49 41.91
CA LEU A 14 -31.87 14.55 42.89
C LEU A 14 -30.53 14.49 42.17
N VAL A 15 -30.04 15.67 41.78
CA VAL A 15 -28.61 15.91 41.50
C VAL A 15 -27.91 16.05 42.86
N ARG A 16 -26.94 15.19 43.16
CA ARG A 16 -25.81 15.55 44.03
C ARG A 16 -24.51 15.05 43.41
N THR A 17 -23.72 16.04 43.03
CA THR A 17 -22.33 16.01 42.58
C THR A 17 -21.40 15.42 43.65
N VAL A 18 -20.48 14.55 43.26
CA VAL A 18 -19.22 14.36 43.98
C VAL A 18 -18.08 14.69 43.02
N VAL A 19 -17.36 15.75 43.37
CA VAL A 19 -16.08 16.17 42.80
C VAL A 19 -14.97 15.53 43.62
N GLY A 20 -13.93 15.05 42.93
CA GLY A 20 -12.55 15.06 43.44
C GLY A 20 -11.95 13.69 43.74
N GLY A 21 -10.83 13.39 43.08
CA GLY A 21 -9.88 12.35 43.48
C GLY A 21 -9.20 11.65 42.32
N ALA A 22 -8.09 12.21 41.84
CA ALA A 22 -7.10 11.46 41.07
C ALA A 22 -6.31 10.57 42.02
N GLU A 23 -6.07 9.30 41.67
CA GLU A 23 -4.87 8.55 42.05
C GLU A 23 -4.74 7.26 41.23
N SER A 24 -3.53 7.03 40.73
CA SER A 24 -3.09 5.87 39.96
C SER A 24 -2.66 4.74 40.90
N ILE A 25 -3.13 3.51 40.68
CA ILE A 25 -2.40 2.29 41.09
C ILE A 25 -2.63 1.20 40.02
N SER A 26 -1.53 0.70 39.50
CA SER A 26 -1.31 -0.39 38.54
C SER A 26 -1.55 -1.80 39.11
N ASP A 27 -2.13 -2.74 38.34
CA ASP A 27 -1.56 -4.07 37.97
C ASP A 27 -2.51 -4.89 37.03
N PRO A 28 -2.07 -5.99 36.38
CA PRO A 28 -2.42 -6.35 35.01
C PRO A 28 -3.17 -7.70 34.98
N SER A 29 -3.36 -8.23 33.78
CA SER A 29 -3.79 -9.61 33.53
C SER A 29 -5.27 -9.91 33.77
N LEU A 30 -5.98 -9.99 32.64
CA LEU A 30 -6.95 -11.01 32.23
C LEU A 30 -8.04 -10.35 31.37
N ARG A 31 -7.67 -9.98 30.14
CA ARG A 31 -8.67 -9.88 29.06
C ARG A 31 -8.67 -11.22 28.31
N PRO A 32 -9.83 -11.87 28.15
CA PRO A 32 -9.97 -13.05 27.31
C PRO A 32 -9.44 -12.76 25.91
N GLY A 33 -8.56 -13.62 25.41
CA GLY A 33 -7.93 -13.47 24.11
C GLY A 33 -8.98 -13.31 23.02
N HIS A 34 -9.06 -12.10 22.45
CA HIS A 34 -9.64 -11.92 21.14
C HIS A 34 -8.72 -12.64 20.17
N SER A 35 -9.17 -13.86 19.85
CA SER A 35 -9.00 -14.60 18.60
C SER A 35 -8.13 -13.88 17.58
N MET A 36 -7.04 -14.55 17.18
CA MET A 36 -6.26 -14.24 15.99
C MET A 36 -7.23 -13.91 14.85
N THR A 37 -7.35 -12.63 14.52
CA THR A 37 -7.96 -12.20 13.28
C THR A 37 -7.15 -12.82 12.15
N ASP A 38 -7.83 -13.53 11.26
CA ASP A 38 -7.31 -14.19 10.06
C ASP A 38 -6.08 -13.47 9.48
N GLY A 39 -4.91 -14.01 9.81
CA GLY A 39 -3.64 -13.60 9.27
C GLY A 39 -3.46 -14.16 7.87
N HIS A 40 -4.19 -13.62 6.90
CA HIS A 40 -3.82 -13.73 5.49
C HIS A 40 -2.89 -12.59 5.05
N GLY A 41 -2.16 -11.99 5.98
CA GLY A 41 -1.08 -11.05 5.67
C GLY A 41 0.00 -11.78 4.88
N GLN A 42 -0.05 -11.66 3.55
CA GLN A 42 1.01 -12.18 2.67
C GLN A 42 2.32 -11.50 3.06
N MET A 43 3.29 -12.28 3.50
CA MET A 43 4.65 -11.79 3.75
C MET A 43 5.23 -11.30 2.40
N PRO A 44 5.73 -10.05 2.31
CA PRO A 44 6.41 -9.57 1.11
C PRO A 44 7.58 -10.48 0.74
N SER A 45 7.87 -10.61 -0.56
CA SER A 45 9.11 -11.29 -0.97
C SER A 45 10.33 -10.54 -0.44
N ASN A 46 11.47 -11.23 -0.28
CA ASN A 46 12.72 -10.60 0.16
C ASN A 46 13.13 -9.42 -0.76
N ASP A 47 12.89 -9.55 -2.06
CA ASP A 47 13.23 -8.51 -3.03
C ASP A 47 12.27 -7.33 -2.95
N GLN A 48 10.97 -7.59 -2.74
CA GLN A 48 10.00 -6.54 -2.45
C GLN A 48 10.35 -5.79 -1.16
N TYR A 49 10.67 -6.52 -0.08
CA TYR A 49 11.05 -5.91 1.20
C TYR A 49 12.26 -4.98 1.03
N LYS A 50 13.32 -5.45 0.38
CA LYS A 50 14.52 -4.64 0.11
C LYS A 50 14.20 -3.40 -0.73
N CYS A 51 13.37 -3.53 -1.76
CA CYS A 51 12.96 -2.41 -2.59
C CYS A 51 12.22 -1.33 -1.79
N LEU A 52 11.27 -1.75 -0.95
CA LEU A 52 10.48 -0.86 -0.12
C LEU A 52 11.33 -0.21 0.98
N GLU A 53 12.25 -0.95 1.59
CA GLU A 53 13.18 -0.39 2.58
C GLU A 53 14.03 0.75 1.99
N LEU A 54 14.56 0.57 0.77
CA LEU A 54 15.33 1.61 0.08
C LEU A 54 14.48 2.82 -0.31
N SER A 55 13.18 2.62 -0.54
CA SER A 55 12.26 3.73 -0.86
C SER A 55 12.05 4.66 0.34
N HIS A 56 12.13 4.14 1.57
CA HIS A 56 11.97 4.94 2.80
C HIS A 56 13.22 5.76 3.16
N LYS A 57 14.39 5.37 2.66
CA LYS A 57 15.68 6.03 2.94
C LYS A 57 16.01 7.15 1.95
N ASP A 58 15.10 7.43 1.03
CA ASP A 58 15.38 8.36 -0.05
C ASP A 58 15.21 9.81 0.39
N HIS A 59 16.33 10.47 0.69
CA HIS A 59 16.37 11.88 1.05
C HIS A 59 16.41 12.73 -0.23
N GLN A 60 15.31 13.41 -0.53
CA GLN A 60 15.15 14.29 -1.71
C GLN A 60 15.99 15.59 -1.66
N ASP A 61 16.77 15.83 -0.59
CA ASP A 61 17.22 17.16 -0.19
C ASP A 61 18.21 17.87 -1.14
N ASN A 62 18.67 17.24 -2.24
CA ASN A 62 19.63 17.86 -3.16
C ASN A 62 19.34 17.61 -4.66
N ARG A 63 18.14 17.18 -5.04
CA ARG A 63 17.82 16.87 -6.44
C ARG A 63 17.20 18.06 -7.16
N THR A 64 17.67 18.32 -8.37
CA THR A 64 17.09 19.32 -9.27
C THR A 64 16.34 18.62 -10.39
N GLY A 65 15.05 18.91 -10.55
CA GLY A 65 14.19 18.34 -11.60
C GLY A 65 13.16 17.33 -11.09
N ALA A 66 12.28 16.88 -11.99
CA ALA A 66 11.27 15.87 -11.70
C ALA A 66 11.84 14.46 -11.90
N PHE A 67 11.43 13.54 -11.03
CA PHE A 67 11.86 12.14 -11.03
C PHE A 67 10.69 11.25 -10.67
N CYS A 68 10.63 10.08 -11.30
CA CYS A 68 9.77 9.02 -10.86
C CYS A 68 10.34 8.35 -9.62
N ARG A 69 9.48 8.05 -8.65
CA ARG A 69 9.87 7.43 -7.38
C ARG A 69 10.27 5.98 -7.56
N ARG A 70 11.09 5.47 -6.63
CA ARG A 70 11.35 4.04 -6.55
C ARG A 70 10.06 3.26 -6.31
N ILE A 71 9.83 2.19 -7.07
CA ILE A 71 8.66 1.31 -6.91
C ILE A 71 9.01 -0.17 -7.06
N TRP A 72 8.21 -1.02 -6.41
CA TRP A 72 8.13 -2.45 -6.71
C TRP A 72 6.94 -2.69 -7.63
N ASP A 73 7.16 -3.28 -8.80
CA ASP A 73 6.09 -3.52 -9.79
C ASP A 73 5.51 -4.95 -9.75
N GLY A 74 5.88 -5.74 -8.75
CA GLY A 74 5.50 -7.14 -8.62
C GLY A 74 6.60 -8.12 -9.05
N LEU A 75 7.57 -7.68 -9.87
CA LEU A 75 8.65 -8.52 -10.37
C LEU A 75 10.04 -7.90 -10.20
N LEU A 76 10.16 -6.60 -10.41
CA LEU A 76 11.42 -5.85 -10.31
C LEU A 76 11.26 -4.63 -9.41
N CYS A 77 12.37 -4.25 -8.78
CA CYS A 77 12.50 -2.96 -8.13
C CYS A 77 13.00 -1.95 -9.16
N TRP A 78 12.25 -0.87 -9.36
CA TRP A 78 12.63 0.22 -10.25
C TRP A 78 13.14 1.36 -9.40
N ASP A 79 14.42 1.69 -9.56
CA ASP A 79 15.02 2.86 -8.93
C ASP A 79 14.43 4.15 -9.50
N GLU A 80 14.69 5.24 -8.79
CA GLU A 80 14.30 6.56 -9.28
C GLU A 80 14.91 6.85 -10.64
N THR A 81 14.11 7.49 -11.48
CA THR A 81 14.47 7.73 -12.87
C THR A 81 14.11 9.17 -13.23
N PRO A 82 15.01 9.93 -13.88
CA PRO A 82 14.71 11.28 -14.32
C PRO A 82 13.48 11.34 -15.22
N ALA A 83 12.66 12.37 -15.04
CA ALA A 83 11.51 12.63 -15.90
C ALA A 83 11.89 12.69 -17.38
N GLY A 84 11.01 12.15 -18.23
CA GLY A 84 11.22 12.07 -19.68
C GLY A 84 12.21 11.00 -20.14
N THR A 85 12.65 10.09 -19.26
CA THR A 85 13.65 9.05 -19.60
C THR A 85 13.13 7.62 -19.40
N SER A 86 13.73 6.67 -20.13
CA SER A 86 13.47 5.25 -19.95
C SER A 86 14.61 4.60 -19.18
N VAL A 87 14.28 3.72 -18.24
CA VAL A 87 15.21 2.86 -17.52
C VAL A 87 14.99 1.41 -17.96
N THR A 88 16.07 0.63 -18.04
CA THR A 88 16.03 -0.75 -18.51
C THR A 88 16.81 -1.66 -17.57
N GLN A 89 16.26 -2.83 -17.29
CA GLN A 89 16.86 -3.88 -16.49
C GLN A 89 16.79 -5.23 -17.22
N ASN A 90 17.62 -6.19 -16.83
CA ASN A 90 17.45 -7.56 -17.31
C ASN A 90 16.11 -8.10 -16.81
N CYS A 91 15.49 -8.98 -17.58
CA CYS A 91 14.29 -9.67 -17.11
C CYS A 91 14.61 -10.48 -15.84
N PRO A 92 13.68 -10.58 -14.88
CA PRO A 92 13.91 -11.35 -13.67
C PRO A 92 14.09 -12.84 -14.01
N ASP A 93 14.86 -13.53 -13.18
CA ASP A 93 14.99 -14.98 -13.26
C ASP A 93 13.70 -15.65 -12.75
N HIS A 94 12.75 -15.81 -13.67
CA HIS A 94 11.43 -16.39 -13.42
C HIS A 94 11.16 -17.46 -14.47
N PRO A 95 10.55 -18.61 -14.14
CA PRO A 95 10.32 -19.74 -15.08
C PRO A 95 9.58 -19.38 -16.38
N ASP A 96 8.87 -18.25 -16.38
CA ASP A 96 8.08 -17.78 -17.52
C ASP A 96 8.78 -16.74 -18.39
N LEU A 97 9.94 -16.24 -17.96
CA LEU A 97 10.63 -15.12 -18.57
C LEU A 97 12.03 -15.54 -19.02
N ASP A 98 12.50 -14.95 -20.12
CA ASP A 98 13.86 -15.13 -20.60
C ASP A 98 14.77 -14.09 -19.92
N PRO A 99 15.65 -14.50 -18.98
CA PRO A 99 16.51 -13.58 -18.23
C PRO A 99 17.59 -12.92 -19.12
N THR A 100 17.78 -13.38 -20.36
CA THR A 100 18.71 -12.76 -21.33
C THR A 100 18.13 -11.53 -22.02
N GLN A 101 16.80 -11.36 -21.94
CA GLN A 101 16.09 -10.22 -22.51
C GLN A 101 16.05 -9.06 -21.50
N LYS A 102 15.41 -7.96 -21.91
CA LYS A 102 15.33 -6.74 -21.10
C LYS A 102 13.89 -6.26 -20.91
N ALA A 103 13.62 -5.78 -19.70
CA ALA A 103 12.41 -5.06 -19.34
C ALA A 103 12.69 -3.55 -19.30
N THR A 104 11.75 -2.73 -19.74
CA THR A 104 11.90 -1.27 -19.79
C THR A 104 10.74 -0.56 -19.11
N LYS A 105 11.03 0.49 -18.36
CA LYS A 105 10.05 1.36 -17.73
C LYS A 105 10.30 2.81 -18.11
N TYR A 106 9.22 3.54 -18.40
CA TYR A 106 9.30 4.94 -18.83
C TYR A 106 8.80 5.87 -17.74
N CYS A 107 9.61 6.87 -17.40
CA CYS A 107 9.25 7.97 -16.54
C CYS A 107 8.79 9.15 -17.39
N GLU A 108 7.55 9.59 -17.19
CA GLU A 108 6.96 10.69 -17.95
C GLU A 108 7.58 12.04 -17.56
N GLU A 109 7.31 13.08 -18.33
CA GLU A 109 7.92 14.40 -18.15
C GLU A 109 7.48 15.10 -16.84
N ASP A 110 6.35 14.70 -16.28
CA ASP A 110 5.81 15.20 -15.01
C ASP A 110 6.38 14.48 -13.78
N GLY A 111 7.22 13.46 -13.98
CA GLY A 111 7.78 12.65 -12.90
C GLY A 111 6.87 11.52 -12.42
N GLU A 112 5.84 11.17 -13.18
CA GLU A 112 5.01 9.99 -12.92
C GLU A 112 5.42 8.81 -13.82
N TRP A 113 5.24 7.59 -13.30
CA TRP A 113 5.50 6.39 -14.10
C TRP A 113 4.41 6.22 -15.16
N PHE A 114 4.83 5.84 -16.38
CA PHE A 114 3.90 5.64 -17.49
C PHE A 114 2.73 4.69 -17.16
N TYR A 115 1.53 5.15 -17.48
CA TYR A 115 0.29 4.38 -17.37
C TYR A 115 -0.08 3.77 -18.72
N HIS A 116 -0.23 2.44 -18.76
CA HIS A 116 -0.62 1.78 -20.00
C HIS A 116 -2.08 2.10 -20.36
N PRO A 117 -2.37 2.51 -21.61
CA PRO A 117 -3.66 3.09 -21.98
C PRO A 117 -4.83 2.11 -21.91
N GLU A 118 -4.58 0.81 -22.09
CA GLU A 118 -5.63 -0.22 -22.01
C GLU A 118 -5.89 -0.68 -20.56
N SER A 119 -4.83 -0.92 -19.77
CA SER A 119 -4.96 -1.46 -18.39
C SER A 119 -5.17 -0.39 -17.34
N LYS A 120 -4.86 0.89 -17.65
CA LYS A 120 -4.97 2.03 -16.72
C LYS A 120 -4.16 1.86 -15.43
N MET A 121 -3.05 1.13 -15.53
CA MET A 121 -2.12 0.90 -14.42
C MET A 121 -0.72 1.35 -14.82
N ILE A 122 0.09 1.71 -13.82
CA ILE A 122 1.53 1.91 -13.99
C ILE A 122 2.09 0.64 -14.63
N TRP A 123 2.83 0.79 -15.73
CA TRP A 123 3.19 -0.34 -16.56
C TRP A 123 4.70 -0.49 -16.73
N THR A 124 5.13 -1.73 -16.92
CA THR A 124 6.50 -2.09 -17.25
C THR A 124 6.50 -2.94 -18.52
N ASN A 125 7.34 -2.58 -19.49
CA ASN A 125 7.43 -3.31 -20.74
C ASN A 125 8.23 -4.60 -20.58
N TYR A 126 7.52 -5.70 -20.34
CA TYR A 126 8.06 -7.07 -20.30
C TYR A 126 7.86 -7.84 -21.61
N THR A 127 7.48 -7.20 -22.71
CA THR A 127 7.08 -7.89 -23.95
C THR A 127 8.20 -8.71 -24.59
N LEU A 128 9.47 -8.30 -24.39
CA LEU A 128 10.66 -9.03 -24.79
C LEU A 128 11.01 -10.18 -23.84
N CYS A 129 10.64 -10.08 -22.57
CA CYS A 129 10.90 -11.12 -21.57
C CYS A 129 10.04 -12.36 -21.76
N ALA A 130 8.84 -12.22 -22.32
CA ALA A 130 7.91 -13.33 -22.45
C ALA A 130 8.40 -14.40 -23.44
N THR A 131 8.55 -15.63 -22.94
CA THR A 131 9.03 -16.78 -23.73
C THR A 131 7.99 -17.35 -24.71
N THR A 132 6.69 -17.06 -24.49
CA THR A 132 5.59 -17.51 -25.37
C THR A 132 4.57 -16.42 -25.59
N HIS A 133 3.72 -16.57 -26.61
CA HIS A 133 2.65 -15.61 -26.90
C HIS A 133 1.64 -15.47 -25.76
N GLU A 134 1.23 -16.60 -25.16
CA GLU A 134 0.33 -16.61 -23.99
C GLU A 134 0.92 -15.83 -22.81
N LYS A 135 2.23 -16.03 -22.55
CA LYS A 135 2.94 -15.31 -21.49
C LYS A 135 3.05 -13.82 -21.81
N ARG A 136 3.24 -13.46 -23.08
CA ARG A 136 3.28 -12.07 -23.55
C ARG A 136 1.96 -11.36 -23.28
N LEU A 137 0.83 -12.03 -23.50
CA LEU A 137 -0.48 -11.46 -23.20
C LEU A 137 -0.65 -11.19 -21.70
N ARG A 138 -0.17 -12.08 -20.83
CA ARG A 138 -0.24 -11.85 -19.37
C ARG A 138 0.55 -10.60 -18.97
N VAL A 139 1.82 -10.50 -19.39
CA VAL A 139 2.68 -9.37 -18.99
C VAL A 139 2.36 -8.06 -19.70
N LYS A 140 1.61 -8.09 -20.81
CA LYS A 140 1.15 -6.87 -21.50
C LYS A 140 0.19 -6.05 -20.62
N TYR A 141 -0.58 -6.72 -19.76
CA TYR A 141 -1.63 -6.08 -18.95
C TYR A 141 -1.30 -6.01 -17.46
N CYS A 142 -0.09 -6.39 -17.07
CA CYS A 142 0.43 -6.27 -15.70
C CYS A 142 1.14 -4.93 -15.47
#